data_AF-A0A2G1LW59-F1
#
_entry.id   AF-A0A2G1LW59-F1
#
_cell.length_a   1.000
_cell.length_b   1.000
_cell.length_c   1.000
_cell.angle_alpha   90.00
_cell.angle_beta   90.00
_cell.angle_gamma   90.00
#
_symmetry.space_group_name_H-M   'P 1'
#
loop_
_entity.id
_entity.type
_entity.pdbx_description
1 polymer ?
#
loop_
_entity_poly.entity_id
_entity_poly.type
_entity_poly.pdbx_seq_one_letter_code
_entity_poly.pdbx_strand_id
1 'polypeptide(L)'
;MQGEAGPEDARTIAMYERLLDRHLKFYDALRLRERRPKSAAQRQFQEVAWGKAEPVSDHERAYVWYLKALKIAPFNRPAPAPHIDDVMAGYDVGARPVAGEVGTKWDNAWREYRGGREFW
;
A
#
# COMPACT_ATOMS: atom_id res chain seq x y z
N MET A 1 -12.97 -15.49 -8.05
CA MET A 1 -13.62 -15.84 -6.77
C MET A 1 -12.78 -15.24 -5.65
N GLN A 2 -13.28 -14.18 -5.01
CA GLN A 2 -12.59 -13.48 -3.93
C GLN A 2 -12.98 -14.17 -2.61
N GLY A 3 -12.00 -14.69 -1.88
CA GLY A 3 -12.24 -15.29 -0.57
C GLY A 3 -12.52 -14.19 0.45
N GLU A 4 -13.79 -13.98 0.79
CA GLU A 4 -14.15 -13.24 1.98
C GLU A 4 -13.65 -14.03 3.19
N ALA A 5 -12.69 -13.47 3.93
CA ALA A 5 -12.27 -14.02 5.20
C ALA A 5 -13.50 -14.01 6.13
N GLY A 6 -14.08 -15.19 6.37
CA GLY A 6 -15.20 -15.36 7.28
C GLY A 6 -14.88 -14.88 8.70
N PRO A 7 -15.88 -14.76 9.57
CA PRO A 7 -15.66 -14.36 10.96
C PRO A 7 -14.66 -15.31 11.60
N GLU A 8 -13.52 -14.79 12.04
CA GLU A 8 -12.50 -15.60 12.70
C GLU A 8 -13.09 -16.22 13.97
N ASP A 9 -12.84 -17.52 14.18
CA ASP A 9 -13.31 -18.23 15.38
C ASP A 9 -12.79 -17.53 16.65
N ALA A 10 -13.61 -17.52 17.71
CA ALA A 10 -13.27 -16.85 18.97
C ALA A 10 -11.91 -17.31 19.56
N ARG A 11 -11.51 -18.57 19.31
CA ARG A 11 -10.21 -19.08 19.74
C ARG A 11 -9.06 -18.46 18.94
N THR A 12 -9.27 -18.19 17.66
CA THR A 12 -8.30 -17.53 16.78
C THR A 12 -8.09 -16.08 17.20
N ILE A 13 -9.18 -15.35 17.48
CA ILE A 13 -9.10 -13.97 17.97
C ILE A 13 -8.30 -13.92 19.29
N ALA A 14 -8.64 -14.78 20.25
CA ALA A 14 -7.91 -14.83 21.53
C ALA A 14 -6.42 -15.16 21.37
N MET A 15 -6.07 -15.97 20.37
CA MET A 15 -4.68 -16.24 20.03
C MET A 15 -3.99 -15.00 19.45
N TYR A 16 -4.64 -14.28 18.54
CA TYR A 16 -4.10 -13.05 17.95
C TYR A 16 -3.88 -11.97 19.00
N GLU A 17 -4.85 -11.75 19.89
CA GLU A 17 -4.72 -10.83 21.01
C GLU A 17 -3.49 -11.16 21.88
N ARG A 18 -3.28 -12.45 22.20
CA ARG A 18 -2.11 -12.90 22.96
C ARG A 18 -0.78 -12.67 22.23
N LEU A 19 -0.75 -12.80 20.90
CA LEU A 19 0.46 -12.54 20.10
C LEU A 19 0.75 -11.04 20.04
N LEU A 20 -0.29 -10.22 19.84
CA LEU A 20 -0.18 -8.76 19.77
C LEU A 20 0.26 -8.18 21.11
N ASP A 21 -0.31 -8.63 22.23
CA ASP A 21 0.10 -8.22 23.58
C ASP A 21 1.62 -8.34 23.79
N ARG A 22 2.21 -9.45 23.34
CA ARG A 22 3.64 -9.73 23.53
C ARG A 22 4.55 -9.04 22.51
N HIS A 23 4.09 -8.85 21.28
CA HIS A 23 4.98 -8.58 20.14
C HIS A 23 4.63 -7.31 19.36
N LEU A 24 3.55 -6.61 19.67
CA LEU A 24 3.10 -5.46 18.88
C LEU A 24 4.19 -4.40 18.67
N LYS A 25 4.92 -4.03 19.72
CA LYS A 25 6.04 -3.06 19.62
C LYS A 25 7.10 -3.50 18.61
N PHE A 26 7.40 -4.80 18.58
CA PHE A 26 8.37 -5.35 17.64
C PHE A 26 7.83 -5.38 16.21
N TYR A 27 6.55 -5.71 16.03
CA TYR A 27 5.88 -5.70 14.74
C TYR A 27 5.80 -4.30 14.13
N ASP A 28 5.41 -3.30 14.92
CA ASP A 28 5.37 -1.90 14.47
C ASP A 28 6.76 -1.40 14.09
N ALA A 29 7.79 -1.69 14.91
CA ALA A 29 9.17 -1.31 14.59
C ALA A 29 9.68 -1.95 13.28
N LEU A 30 9.29 -3.19 12.99
CA LEU A 30 9.58 -3.84 11.72
C LEU A 30 8.80 -3.21 10.56
N ARG A 31 7.49 -2.99 10.70
CA ARG A 31 6.65 -2.38 9.66
C ARG A 31 7.13 -0.97 9.30
N LEU A 32 7.38 -0.14 10.31
CA LEU A 32 7.81 1.26 10.19
C LEU A 32 9.28 1.42 9.79
N ARG A 33 10.02 0.32 9.62
CA ARG A 33 11.45 0.30 9.26
C ARG A 33 12.37 0.95 10.31
N GLU A 34 11.88 1.19 11.52
CA GLU A 34 12.69 1.60 12.68
C GLU A 34 13.69 0.50 13.05
N ARG A 35 13.32 -0.76 12.78
CA ARG A 35 14.20 -1.93 12.91
C ARG A 35 14.42 -2.59 11.56
N ARG A 36 15.69 -2.80 11.20
CA ARG A 36 16.05 -3.59 10.00
C ARG A 36 15.76 -5.09 10.23
N PRO A 37 15.14 -5.78 9.26
CA PRO A 37 14.91 -7.22 9.36
C PRO A 37 16.24 -7.98 9.28
N LYS A 38 16.46 -8.87 10.25
CA LYS A 38 17.67 -9.69 10.41
C LYS A 38 17.51 -11.12 9.87
N SER A 39 16.32 -11.51 9.43
CA SER A 39 16.05 -12.85 8.90
C SER A 39 15.05 -12.82 7.74
N ALA A 40 15.00 -13.91 6.97
CA ALA A 40 14.00 -14.09 5.91
C ALA A 40 12.56 -13.98 6.45
N ALA A 41 12.27 -14.56 7.62
CA ALA A 41 10.97 -14.44 8.26
C ALA A 41 10.60 -12.98 8.61
N GLN A 42 11.57 -12.17 9.07
CA GLN A 42 11.32 -10.75 9.35
C GLN A 42 11.13 -9.92 8.07
N ARG A 43 11.79 -10.30 6.98
CA ARG A 43 11.57 -9.68 5.66
C ARG A 43 10.18 -10.03 5.13
N GLN A 44 9.80 -11.30 5.19
CA GLN A 44 8.44 -11.77 4.83
C GLN A 44 7.39 -11.01 5.64
N PHE A 45 7.55 -10.93 6.97
CA PHE A 45 6.65 -10.19 7.85
C PHE A 45 6.48 -8.73 7.39
N GLN A 46 7.58 -8.08 7.03
CA GLN A 46 7.54 -6.69 6.54
C GLN A 46 6.80 -6.59 5.19
N GLU A 47 7.04 -7.51 4.25
CA GLU A 47 6.31 -7.52 2.97
C GLU A 47 4.80 -7.77 3.17
N VAL A 48 4.43 -8.66 4.09
CA VAL A 48 3.02 -8.90 4.47
C VAL A 48 2.39 -7.66 5.13
N ALA A 49 3.10 -7.00 6.05
CA ALA A 49 2.63 -5.80 6.73
C ALA A 49 2.38 -4.62 5.76
N TRP A 50 3.05 -4.62 4.62
CA TRP A 50 2.85 -3.67 3.52
C TRP A 50 1.95 -4.24 2.40
N GLY A 51 1.33 -5.41 2.61
CA GLY A 51 0.40 -6.11 1.71
C GLY A 51 0.97 -6.45 0.34
N LYS A 52 2.28 -6.71 0.29
CA LYS A 52 2.97 -7.20 -0.90
C LYS A 52 3.03 -8.73 -0.96
N ALA A 53 2.75 -9.39 0.15
CA ALA A 53 2.71 -10.84 0.27
C ALA A 53 1.55 -11.28 1.16
N GLU A 54 1.08 -12.51 0.95
CA GLU A 54 0.06 -13.13 1.80
C GLU A 54 0.65 -13.60 3.15
N PRO A 55 -0.11 -13.49 4.26
CA PRO A 55 0.34 -13.97 5.55
C PRO A 55 0.39 -15.50 5.58
N VAL A 56 1.52 -16.08 6.01
CA VAL A 56 1.72 -17.54 6.06
C VAL A 56 1.90 -18.07 7.50
N SER A 57 2.15 -17.18 8.46
CA SER A 57 2.32 -17.52 9.88
C SER A 57 1.26 -16.89 10.77
N ASP A 58 1.09 -17.40 11.99
CA ASP A 58 0.15 -16.83 12.98
C ASP A 58 0.52 -15.41 13.38
N HIS A 59 1.82 -15.11 13.47
CA HIS A 59 2.30 -13.75 13.77
C HIS A 59 1.91 -12.75 12.68
N GLU A 60 2.03 -13.14 11.41
CA GLU A 60 1.64 -12.32 10.27
C GLU A 60 0.13 -12.14 10.20
N ARG A 61 -0.64 -13.23 10.39
CA ARG A 61 -2.11 -13.16 10.39
C ARG A 61 -2.64 -12.28 11.52
N ALA A 62 -2.11 -12.43 12.73
CA ALA A 62 -2.46 -11.60 13.88
C ALA A 62 -2.19 -10.11 13.61
N TYR A 63 -1.05 -9.81 12.97
CA TYR A 63 -0.70 -8.43 12.66
C TYR A 63 -1.56 -7.85 11.54
N VAL A 64 -1.87 -8.61 10.49
CA VAL A 64 -2.80 -8.20 9.43
C VAL A 64 -4.20 -7.96 10.00
N TRP A 65 -4.68 -8.83 10.88
CA TRP A 65 -5.95 -8.65 11.59
C TRP A 65 -5.98 -7.33 12.36
N TYR A 66 -4.92 -7.04 13.13
CA TYR A 66 -4.75 -5.78 13.84
C TYR A 66 -4.78 -4.56 12.90
N LEU A 67 -4.04 -4.60 11.80
CA LEU A 67 -4.02 -3.51 10.81
C LEU A 67 -5.40 -3.28 10.17
N LYS A 68 -6.15 -4.36 9.88
CA LYS A 68 -7.52 -4.29 9.36
C LYS A 68 -8.47 -3.65 10.38
N ALA A 69 -8.40 -4.07 11.64
CA ALA A 69 -9.21 -3.52 12.73
C ALA A 69 -8.98 -2.00 12.91
N LEU A 70 -7.72 -1.56 12.75
CA LEU A 70 -7.34 -0.14 12.81
C LEU A 70 -7.50 0.62 11.48
N LYS A 71 -7.93 -0.03 10.40
CA LYS A 71 -8.03 0.56 9.05
C LYS A 71 -6.71 1.17 8.56
N ILE A 72 -5.59 0.54 8.91
CA ILE A 72 -4.25 0.98 8.52
C ILE A 72 -3.88 0.30 7.19
N ALA A 73 -3.44 1.11 6.22
CA ALA A 73 -3.10 0.69 4.86
C ALA A 73 -1.99 -0.39 4.83
N PRO A 74 -2.04 -1.31 3.84
CA PRO A 74 -2.61 -1.14 2.50
C PRO A 74 -4.12 -1.42 2.37
N PHE A 75 -4.78 -1.84 3.45
CA PHE A 75 -6.23 -2.08 3.50
C PHE A 75 -7.08 -0.81 3.44
N ASN A 76 -6.45 0.35 3.64
CA ASN A 76 -6.96 1.66 3.27
C ASN A 76 -6.20 2.07 1.99
N ARG A 77 -6.60 1.50 0.83
CA ARG A 77 -6.10 2.00 -0.45
C ARG A 77 -6.41 3.50 -0.46
N PRO A 78 -5.44 4.43 -0.62
CA PRO A 78 -5.81 5.67 -1.26
C PRO A 78 -6.51 5.23 -2.56
N ALA A 79 -7.70 5.79 -2.84
CA ALA A 79 -8.36 5.57 -4.11
C ALA A 79 -7.28 5.53 -5.21
N PRO A 80 -7.35 4.57 -6.16
CA PRO A 80 -6.35 4.50 -7.23
C PRO A 80 -6.11 5.93 -7.72
N ALA A 81 -4.84 6.35 -7.79
CA ALA A 81 -4.51 7.67 -8.28
C ALA A 81 -5.37 7.89 -9.54
N PRO A 82 -6.18 8.96 -9.59
CA PRO A 82 -7.22 9.09 -10.60
C PRO A 82 -6.60 8.86 -11.97
N HIS A 83 -7.28 8.06 -12.80
CA HIS A 83 -6.75 7.77 -14.12
C HIS A 83 -6.52 9.09 -14.85
N ILE A 84 -5.46 9.19 -15.65
CA ILE A 84 -5.11 10.45 -16.30
C ILE A 84 -6.31 10.99 -17.10
N ASP A 85 -7.09 10.12 -17.74
CA ASP A 85 -8.31 10.50 -18.46
C ASP A 85 -9.40 11.10 -17.54
N ASP A 86 -9.56 10.61 -16.31
CA ASP A 86 -10.55 11.13 -15.34
C ASP A 86 -10.17 12.54 -14.86
N VAL A 87 -8.87 12.79 -14.69
CA VAL A 87 -8.37 14.12 -14.36
C VAL A 87 -8.54 15.05 -15.55
N MET A 88 -8.21 14.58 -16.75
CA MET A 88 -8.23 15.36 -17.99
C MET A 88 -9.65 15.73 -18.44
N ALA A 89 -10.68 14.96 -18.09
CA ALA A 89 -12.08 15.28 -18.40
C ALA A 89 -12.55 16.63 -17.81
N GLY A 90 -11.88 17.12 -16.77
CA GLY A 90 -12.16 18.41 -16.13
C GLY A 90 -11.39 19.61 -16.68
N TYR A 91 -10.47 19.41 -17.64
CA TYR A 91 -9.62 20.48 -18.17
C TYR A 91 -9.81 20.65 -19.68
N ASP A 92 -9.91 21.90 -20.13
CA ASP A 92 -9.90 22.22 -21.55
C ASP A 92 -8.59 21.79 -22.22
N VAL A 93 -8.69 21.39 -23.49
CA VAL A 93 -7.55 21.00 -24.31
C VAL A 93 -6.54 22.16 -24.37
N GLY A 94 -5.38 21.98 -23.72
CA GLY A 94 -4.30 22.96 -23.66
C GLY A 94 -4.07 23.63 -22.30
N ALA A 95 -4.89 23.36 -21.28
CA ALA A 95 -4.64 23.84 -19.92
C ALA A 95 -3.50 23.05 -19.26
N ARG A 96 -2.47 23.74 -18.74
CA ARG A 96 -1.36 23.11 -17.98
C ARG A 96 -1.79 22.79 -16.54
N PRO A 97 -1.80 21.52 -16.11
CA PRO A 97 -2.03 21.20 -14.72
C PRO A 97 -0.68 21.18 -13.99
N VAL A 98 -0.52 22.10 -13.03
CA VAL A 98 0.48 22.11 -11.95
C VAL A 98 1.90 22.62 -12.31
N ALA A 99 2.37 23.63 -11.56
CA ALA A 99 3.77 24.06 -11.56
C ALA A 99 4.62 23.17 -10.62
N GLY A 100 5.84 22.82 -11.04
CA GLY A 100 6.81 22.03 -10.25
C GLY A 100 7.26 20.74 -10.96
N GLU A 101 8.02 19.88 -10.25
CA GLU A 101 8.54 18.60 -10.79
C GLU A 101 7.45 17.68 -11.37
N VAL A 102 6.24 17.76 -10.82
CA VAL A 102 5.07 17.07 -11.35
C VAL A 102 4.74 17.62 -12.74
N GLY A 103 4.61 18.95 -12.90
CA GLY A 103 4.40 19.60 -14.20
C GLY A 103 5.46 19.25 -15.25
N THR A 104 6.73 19.09 -14.86
CA THR A 104 7.81 18.67 -15.78
C THR A 104 7.66 17.22 -16.24
N LYS A 105 7.27 16.29 -15.35
CA LYS A 105 6.96 14.90 -15.74
C LYS A 105 5.74 14.84 -16.64
N TRP A 106 4.75 15.71 -16.41
CA TRP A 106 3.57 15.87 -17.26
C TRP A 106 3.90 16.41 -18.65
N ASP A 107 4.75 17.44 -18.78
CA ASP A 107 5.19 17.99 -20.08
C ASP A 107 5.95 16.91 -20.89
N ASN A 108 6.79 16.12 -20.23
CA ASN A 108 7.49 15.00 -20.86
C ASN A 108 6.54 13.88 -21.32
N ALA A 109 5.58 13.47 -20.48
CA ALA A 109 4.59 12.46 -20.86
C ALA A 109 3.68 12.94 -22.02
N TRP A 110 3.33 14.23 -22.05
CA TRP A 110 2.57 14.83 -23.14
C TRP A 110 3.37 14.87 -24.47
N ARG A 111 4.67 15.18 -24.40
CA ARG A 111 5.56 15.14 -25.58
C ARG A 111 5.75 13.72 -26.11
N GLU A 112 5.84 12.73 -25.23
CA GLU A 112 5.99 11.32 -25.61
C GLU A 112 4.71 10.77 -26.26
N TYR A 113 3.54 11.09 -25.71
CA TYR A 113 2.24 10.66 -26.26
C TYR A 113 1.95 11.21 -27.66
N ARG A 114 2.40 12.43 -27.97
CA ARG A 114 2.27 13.01 -29.33
C ARG A 114 3.32 12.53 -30.33
N GLY A 115 4.22 11.63 -29.92
CA GLY A 115 5.29 11.08 -30.76
C GLY A 115 6.36 12.14 -31.01
N GLY A 116 7.51 12.00 -30.36
CA GLY A 116 8.65 12.91 -30.49
C GLY A 116 9.01 13.28 -31.93
N ARG A 117 8.47 14.40 -32.41
CA ARG A 117 9.07 15.21 -33.46
C ARG A 117 9.37 16.57 -32.89
N GLU A 118 10.66 16.85 -32.87
CA GLU A 118 11.25 18.17 -32.76
C GLU A 118 10.49 19.16 -33.64
N PHE A 119 10.00 20.25 -33.05
CA PHE A 119 9.75 21.50 -33.76
C PHE A 119 10.24 22.61 -32.85
N TRP A 120 11.29 23.28 -33.34
CA TRP A 120 12.09 24.42 -32.85
C TRP A 120 11.68 25.09 -31.53
#